data_AF-A0A090W1T9-F1
#
_entry.id   AF-A0A090W1T9-F1
#
_cell.length_a   1.000
_cell.length_b   1.000
_cell.length_c   1.000
_cell.angle_alpha   90.00
_cell.angle_beta   90.00
_cell.angle_gamma   90.00
#
_symmetry.space_group_name_H-M   'P 1'
#
loop_
_entity.id
_entity.type
_entity.pdbx_description
1 polymer ?
#
loop_
_entity_poly.entity_id
_entity_poly.type
_entity_poly.pdbx_seq_one_letter_code
_entity_poly.pdbx_strand_id
1 'polypeptide(L)'
;MLIFPVSFSCSDDDSAKPGCYQDENRKIINTVLNVKGTVLGPVNTCGNIYRIKPDSAIDKQVTEFLDACNITDDFLQDGLSIEFSGYLYETFETEDVCANPFEITKIDKL
;
A
#
# COMPACT_ATOMS: atom_id res chain seq x y z
N MET A 1 1.75 52.89 -14.24
CA MET A 1 2.55 51.72 -13.85
C MET A 1 1.63 50.52 -13.91
N LEU A 2 1.78 49.70 -14.95
CA LEU A 2 0.97 48.51 -15.20
C LEU A 2 1.42 47.40 -14.23
N ILE A 3 0.53 46.97 -13.34
CA ILE A 3 0.75 45.79 -12.51
C ILE A 3 -0.48 44.90 -12.69
N PHE A 4 -0.29 43.83 -13.46
CA PHE A 4 -1.21 42.72 -13.70
C PHE A 4 -0.33 41.49 -13.94
N PRO A 5 -0.79 40.28 -13.63
CA PRO A 5 -0.94 39.74 -12.28
C PRO A 5 -0.09 38.47 -12.16
N VAL A 6 0.43 38.17 -10.97
CA VAL A 6 1.03 36.85 -10.73
C VAL A 6 0.02 35.99 -10.00
N SER A 7 -0.99 35.53 -10.73
CA SER A 7 -1.76 34.37 -10.34
C SER A 7 -0.92 33.13 -10.64
N PHE A 8 0.01 32.79 -9.73
CA PHE A 8 0.46 31.41 -9.61
C PHE A 8 -0.72 30.62 -9.04
N SER A 9 -1.55 30.16 -9.96
CA SER A 9 -2.48 29.06 -9.77
C SER A 9 -1.69 27.91 -9.14
N CYS A 10 -1.94 27.59 -7.87
CA CYS A 10 -1.59 26.30 -7.33
C CYS A 10 -2.32 25.27 -8.19
N SER A 11 -1.58 24.40 -8.87
CA SER A 11 -2.16 23.22 -9.50
C SER A 11 -2.69 22.38 -8.33
N ASP A 12 -4.01 22.36 -8.15
CA ASP A 12 -4.69 21.32 -7.40
C ASP A 12 -4.48 20.01 -8.18
N ASP A 13 -3.28 19.45 -8.10
CA ASP A 13 -3.05 18.07 -8.46
C ASP A 13 -3.62 17.24 -7.30
N ASP A 14 -4.92 16.90 -7.42
CA ASP A 14 -5.63 15.82 -6.72
C ASP A 14 -4.95 14.45 -7.01
N SER A 15 -3.67 14.38 -6.69
CA SER A 15 -2.89 13.16 -6.61
C SER A 15 -3.37 12.46 -5.34
N ALA A 16 -3.80 11.20 -5.51
CA ALA A 16 -4.63 10.44 -4.59
C ALA A 16 -4.36 10.71 -3.09
N LYS A 17 -5.41 10.79 -2.27
CA LYS A 17 -5.28 10.80 -0.79
C LYS A 17 -5.60 9.42 -0.16
N PRO A 18 -4.76 8.39 -0.36
CA PRO A 18 -4.73 7.24 0.53
C PRO A 18 -3.97 7.61 1.81
N GLY A 19 -4.49 7.15 2.95
CA GLY A 19 -4.36 7.83 4.24
C GLY A 19 -3.39 7.20 5.25
N CYS A 20 -3.01 5.93 5.08
CA CYS A 20 -2.30 5.22 6.15
C CYS A 20 -0.88 5.73 6.38
N TYR A 21 -0.22 6.18 5.33
CA TYR A 21 1.20 6.52 5.35
C TYR A 21 1.47 7.98 4.92
N GLN A 22 0.44 8.83 4.83
CA GLN A 22 0.63 10.25 4.49
C GLN A 22 1.38 11.00 5.58
N ASP A 23 1.10 10.69 6.84
CA ASP A 23 1.79 11.31 7.99
C ASP A 23 3.28 10.95 8.02
N GLU A 24 3.66 9.81 7.41
CA GLU A 24 5.05 9.38 7.22
C GLU A 24 5.70 9.97 5.96
N ASN A 25 4.97 10.79 5.19
CA ASN A 25 5.40 11.34 3.90
C ASN A 25 5.87 10.28 2.87
N ARG A 26 5.33 9.05 2.94
CA ARG A 26 5.65 8.02 1.95
C ARG A 26 4.95 8.30 0.63
N LYS A 27 5.67 8.18 -0.48
CA LYS A 27 5.10 8.24 -1.83
C LYS A 27 4.44 6.93 -2.22
N ILE A 28 3.33 7.03 -2.94
CA ILE A 28 2.77 5.90 -3.69
C ILE A 28 3.67 5.65 -4.90
N ILE A 29 4.20 4.43 -5.01
CA ILE A 29 5.08 4.03 -6.12
C ILE A 29 4.36 3.14 -7.13
N ASN A 30 3.25 2.51 -6.75
CA ASN A 30 2.45 1.69 -7.65
C ASN A 30 0.97 1.62 -7.21
N THR A 31 0.08 1.42 -8.19
CA THR A 31 -1.34 1.12 -7.97
C THR A 31 -1.61 -0.32 -8.40
N VAL A 32 -2.04 -1.14 -7.44
CA VAL A 32 -2.31 -2.57 -7.62
C VAL A 32 -3.79 -2.76 -7.88
N LEU A 33 -4.14 -3.51 -8.94
CA LEU A 33 -5.53 -3.71 -9.36
C LEU A 33 -5.85 -5.19 -9.54
N ASN A 34 -6.88 -5.67 -8.83
CA ASN A 34 -7.47 -7.01 -8.95
C ASN A 34 -6.43 -8.15 -8.94
N VAL A 35 -5.50 -8.09 -7.99
CA VAL A 35 -4.47 -9.11 -7.81
C VAL A 35 -4.96 -10.17 -6.84
N LYS A 36 -4.72 -11.44 -7.17
CA LYS A 36 -4.97 -12.55 -6.26
C LYS A 36 -3.82 -12.71 -5.30
N GLY A 37 -4.14 -13.13 -4.08
CA GLY A 37 -3.13 -13.44 -3.08
C GLY A 37 -3.69 -14.25 -1.93
N THR A 38 -2.82 -14.49 -0.97
CA THR A 38 -3.13 -15.23 0.25
C THR A 38 -2.75 -14.40 1.46
N VAL A 39 -3.64 -14.31 2.44
CA VAL A 39 -3.31 -13.75 3.75
C VAL A 39 -2.51 -14.79 4.53
N LEU A 40 -1.37 -14.39 5.07
CA LEU A 40 -0.45 -15.23 5.83
C LEU A 40 -0.18 -14.60 7.19
N GLY A 41 -0.16 -15.41 8.25
CA GLY A 41 0.29 -14.98 9.56
C GLY A 41 -0.60 -15.39 10.73
N PRO A 42 -0.32 -14.84 11.92
CA PRO A 42 0.65 -13.77 12.17
C PRO A 42 2.10 -14.29 12.22
N VAL A 43 3.07 -13.45 11.82
CA VAL A 43 4.49 -13.81 11.76
C VAL A 43 5.31 -13.07 12.82
N ASN A 44 5.88 -13.84 13.76
CA ASN A 44 6.59 -13.30 14.92
C ASN A 44 7.85 -12.51 14.59
N THR A 45 8.55 -12.85 13.50
CA THR A 45 9.81 -12.18 13.11
C THR A 45 9.61 -10.75 12.63
N CYS A 46 8.35 -10.34 12.41
CA CYS A 46 8.00 -9.03 11.85
C CYS A 46 6.90 -8.35 12.69
N GLY A 47 6.96 -8.48 14.02
CA GLY A 47 6.01 -7.81 14.91
C GLY A 47 4.67 -8.54 15.09
N ASN A 48 4.59 -9.84 14.78
CA ASN A 48 3.38 -10.65 14.91
C ASN A 48 2.21 -10.10 14.07
N ILE A 49 2.51 -9.74 12.81
CA ILE A 49 1.56 -9.16 11.85
C ILE A 49 1.05 -10.21 10.85
N TYR A 50 -0.16 -10.00 10.33
CA TYR A 50 -0.64 -10.64 9.12
C TYR A 50 -0.10 -9.90 7.90
N ARG A 51 0.18 -10.64 6.83
CA ARG A 51 0.73 -10.12 5.57
C ARG A 51 -0.04 -10.68 4.40
N ILE A 52 -0.05 -9.95 3.29
CA ILE A 52 -0.61 -10.45 2.03
C ILE A 52 0.55 -10.91 1.15
N LYS A 53 0.51 -12.17 0.71
CA LYS A 53 1.39 -12.68 -0.35
C LYS A 53 0.64 -12.64 -1.68
N PRO A 54 1.04 -11.79 -2.64
CA PRO A 54 0.49 -11.83 -3.98
C PRO A 54 0.85 -13.14 -4.69
N ASP A 55 -0.06 -13.71 -5.48
CA ASP A 55 0.20 -14.93 -6.26
C ASP A 55 1.14 -14.67 -7.46
N SER A 56 1.23 -13.41 -7.87
CA SER A 56 2.11 -12.94 -8.94
C SER A 56 2.86 -11.68 -8.50
N ALA A 57 4.10 -11.53 -8.95
CA ALA A 57 4.90 -10.34 -8.69
C ALA A 57 4.17 -9.07 -9.17
N ILE A 58 3.97 -8.12 -8.25
CA ILE A 58 3.27 -6.86 -8.50
C ILE A 58 4.25 -5.81 -9.04
N ASP A 59 5.48 -5.83 -8.55
CA ASP A 59 6.58 -4.96 -8.99
C ASP A 59 7.91 -5.70 -8.73
N LYS A 60 8.97 -5.33 -9.47
CA LYS A 60 10.30 -5.93 -9.31
C LYS A 60 11.04 -5.41 -8.08
N GLN A 61 10.64 -4.26 -7.54
CA GLN A 61 11.29 -3.59 -6.40
C GLN A 61 10.63 -3.90 -5.06
N VAL A 62 9.63 -4.80 -5.06
CA VAL A 62 8.82 -5.13 -3.89
C VAL A 62 9.25 -6.49 -3.38
N THR A 63 9.25 -6.64 -2.06
CA THR A 63 9.36 -7.93 -1.39
C THR A 63 8.19 -8.84 -1.81
N GLU A 64 8.25 -10.12 -1.45
CA GLU A 64 7.15 -11.04 -1.76
C GLU A 64 5.88 -10.80 -0.91
N PHE A 65 5.91 -9.87 0.05
CA PHE A 65 4.84 -9.65 1.01
C PHE A 65 4.43 -8.18 1.10
N LEU A 66 3.16 -7.96 1.41
CA LEU A 66 2.59 -6.64 1.67
C LEU A 66 2.10 -6.56 3.12
N ASP A 67 2.35 -5.43 3.77
CA ASP A 67 1.82 -5.08 5.09
C ASP A 67 0.69 -4.06 4.91
N ALA A 68 -0.54 -4.56 5.05
CA ALA A 68 -1.74 -3.76 4.83
C ALA A 68 -2.17 -3.06 6.11
N CYS A 69 -2.01 -1.73 6.15
CA CYS A 69 -2.34 -0.90 7.32
C CYS A 69 -3.82 -0.94 7.75
N ASN A 70 -4.71 -1.26 6.80
CA ASN A 70 -6.15 -1.13 6.94
C ASN A 70 -6.89 -2.45 6.63
N ILE A 71 -6.20 -3.58 6.74
CA ILE A 71 -6.86 -4.90 6.67
C ILE A 71 -7.82 -5.05 7.85
N THR A 72 -9.04 -5.52 7.58
CA THR A 72 -10.07 -5.69 8.61
C THR A 72 -10.06 -7.12 9.17
N ASP A 73 -10.59 -7.28 10.39
CA ASP A 73 -10.60 -8.56 11.12
C ASP A 73 -11.19 -9.73 10.32
N ASP A 74 -12.17 -9.47 9.45
CA ASP A 74 -12.81 -10.47 8.60
C ASP A 74 -11.85 -11.14 7.60
N PHE A 75 -10.68 -10.55 7.38
CA PHE A 75 -9.62 -11.04 6.50
C PHE A 75 -8.36 -11.49 7.25
N LEU A 76 -8.30 -11.34 8.59
CA LEU A 76 -7.18 -11.79 9.42
C LEU A 76 -7.22 -13.30 9.68
N GLN A 77 -7.17 -14.10 8.61
CA GLN A 77 -7.20 -15.55 8.66
C GLN A 77 -6.04 -16.13 7.85
N ASP A 78 -5.22 -16.94 8.50
CA ASP A 78 -4.09 -17.61 7.84
C ASP A 78 -4.58 -18.53 6.72
N GLY A 79 -3.97 -18.41 5.54
CA GLY A 79 -4.31 -19.16 4.35
C GLY A 79 -5.56 -18.67 3.62
N LEU A 80 -6.17 -17.54 4.00
CA LEU A 80 -7.34 -17.01 3.31
C LEU A 80 -6.96 -16.50 1.91
N SER A 81 -7.59 -17.07 0.88
CA SER A 81 -7.48 -16.58 -0.50
C SER A 81 -8.33 -15.33 -0.72
N ILE A 82 -7.73 -14.33 -1.33
CA ILE A 82 -8.34 -13.02 -1.56
C ILE A 82 -8.03 -12.50 -2.96
N GLU A 83 -8.89 -11.62 -3.46
CA GLU A 83 -8.59 -10.70 -4.55
C GLU A 83 -8.58 -9.28 -4.00
N PHE A 84 -7.52 -8.51 -4.29
CA PHE A 84 -7.32 -7.19 -3.70
C PHE A 84 -6.79 -6.16 -4.69
N SER A 85 -7.05 -4.89 -4.37
CA SER A 85 -6.50 -3.70 -5.01
C SER A 85 -6.04 -2.72 -3.95
N GLY A 86 -5.10 -1.84 -4.29
CA GLY A 86 -4.58 -0.87 -3.33
C GLY A 86 -3.39 -0.07 -3.82
N TYR A 87 -2.82 0.69 -2.89
CA TYR A 87 -1.65 1.52 -3.12
C TYR A 87 -0.44 0.91 -2.44
N LEU A 88 0.62 0.77 -3.22
CA LEU A 88 1.93 0.38 -2.74
C LEU A 88 2.75 1.64 -2.48
N TYR A 89 3.31 1.72 -1.28
CA TYR A 89 4.14 2.84 -0.86
C TYR A 89 5.62 2.54 -0.93
N GLU A 90 6.42 3.58 -1.07
CA GLU A 90 7.87 3.48 -1.05
C GLU A 90 8.40 2.98 0.30
N THR A 91 9.53 2.29 0.21
CA THR A 91 10.35 1.88 1.34
C THR A 91 11.70 2.57 1.23
N PHE A 92 12.29 2.94 2.35
CA PHE A 92 13.60 3.60 2.34
C PHE A 92 14.72 2.56 2.50
N GLU A 93 15.87 2.78 1.87
CA GLU A 93 17.02 1.84 1.91
C GLU A 93 17.52 1.53 3.33
N THR A 94 17.23 2.41 4.28
CA THR A 94 17.59 2.27 5.70
C THR A 94 16.60 1.43 6.51
N GLU A 95 15.49 1.00 5.91
CA GLU A 95 14.45 0.23 6.58
C GLU A 95 14.69 -1.28 6.41
N ASP A 96 14.63 -2.03 7.51
CA ASP A 96 14.55 -3.49 7.47
C ASP A 96 13.09 -3.88 7.20
N VAL A 97 12.77 -4.04 5.92
CA VAL A 97 11.39 -4.23 5.45
C VAL A 97 11.05 -5.70 5.32
N CYS A 98 10.25 -6.19 6.26
CA CYS A 98 9.67 -7.54 6.25
C CYS A 98 8.55 -7.75 5.21
N ALA A 99 7.89 -6.66 4.82
CA ALA A 99 6.78 -6.59 3.89
C ALA A 99 6.58 -5.15 3.48
N ASN A 100 6.21 -4.89 2.22
CA ASN A 100 6.08 -3.53 1.74
C ASN A 100 4.82 -2.85 2.28
N PRO A 101 4.89 -1.56 2.66
CA PRO A 101 3.72 -0.84 3.16
C PRO A 101 2.66 -0.72 2.06
N PHE A 102 1.45 -1.12 2.40
CA PHE A 102 0.34 -1.23 1.48
C PHE A 102 -0.95 -0.69 2.10
N GLU A 103 -1.79 -0.08 1.28
CA GLU A 103 -3.13 0.35 1.68
C GLU A 103 -4.17 -0.24 0.74
N ILE A 104 -5.07 -1.04 1.30
CA ILE A 104 -6.13 -1.72 0.56
C ILE A 104 -7.18 -0.69 0.16
N THR A 105 -7.57 -0.67 -1.12
CA THR A 105 -8.74 0.08 -1.62
C THR A 105 -9.92 -0.83 -1.92
N LYS A 106 -9.66 -2.11 -2.21
CA LYS A 106 -10.68 -3.14 -2.42
C LYS A 106 -10.13 -4.49 -2.01
N ILE A 107 -10.94 -5.31 -1.36
CA ILE A 107 -10.59 -6.68 -0.98
C ILE A 107 -11.84 -7.54 -0.93
N ASP A 108 -11.77 -8.73 -1.53
CA ASP A 108 -12.85 -9.71 -1.60
C ASP A 108 -12.31 -11.11 -1.29
N LYS A 109 -13.14 -11.97 -0.69
CA LYS A 109 -12.82 -13.39 -0.48
C LYS A 109 -13.01 -14.17 -1.77
N LEU A 110 -12.15 -15.15 -2.02
CA LEU A 110 -12.24 -16.06 -3.17
C LEU A 110 -12.85 -17.42 -2.79
#